data_AF-A0A4R9GJM5-F1
#
_entry.id   AF-A0A4R9GJM5-F1
#
_cell.length_a   1.000
_cell.length_b   1.000
_cell.length_c   1.000
_cell.angle_alpha   90.00
_cell.angle_beta   90.00
_cell.angle_gamma   90.00
#
_symmetry.space_group_name_H-M   'P 1'
#
loop_
_entity.id
_entity.type
_entity.pdbx_description
1 polymer ?
#
loop_
_entity_poly.entity_id
_entity_poly.type
_entity_poly.pdbx_seq_one_letter_code
_entity_poly.pdbx_strand_id
1 'polypeptide(L)'
;MSEGRNKGKGSFWSRFLFWKRKNSEQDLPGEPTVRESRGYTWELKDLREKVDRFFLTRKKQSGTIFESTTLKLTKNNRHLFRLEGKEKSGREYSILFVTGNYLNELNGKVNGVVFLGEADLNRILSSDQKSLKGILSGIQTPDWDEESWSLLQEEPELRKSSDSWKEVLAWEPIWSQQVIIHLRPNVLAVLLVFMGKEFEDFFRKNSAVRVQEMVSKELYFLNVSGNRDFPHSENLSLYEFDSAKRELESVLNRIRSKREKI
;
A
#
# COMPACT_ATOMS: atom_id res chain seq x y z
N MET A 1 -50.23 -69.31 -18.92
CA MET A 1 -49.66 -68.11 -19.58
C MET A 1 -50.32 -66.88 -18.99
N SER A 2 -49.54 -65.80 -18.91
CA SER A 2 -49.73 -64.50 -18.23
C SER A 2 -51.14 -63.92 -18.10
N GLU A 3 -51.41 -63.36 -16.92
CA GLU A 3 -52.05 -62.07 -16.60
C GLU A 3 -52.08 -62.02 -15.05
N GLY A 4 -51.64 -61.04 -14.28
CA GLY A 4 -51.47 -59.60 -14.44
C GLY A 4 -52.17 -58.93 -13.24
N ARG A 5 -51.46 -58.16 -12.38
CA ARG A 5 -51.93 -56.92 -11.70
C ARG A 5 -51.07 -56.47 -10.50
N ASN A 6 -50.51 -55.27 -10.69
CA ASN A 6 -50.48 -54.08 -9.82
C ASN A 6 -49.96 -54.08 -8.37
N LYS A 7 -48.79 -53.42 -8.26
CA LYS A 7 -48.32 -52.39 -7.30
C LYS A 7 -49.30 -51.86 -6.23
N GLY A 8 -48.82 -51.83 -4.99
CA GLY A 8 -49.25 -50.94 -3.90
C GLY A 8 -48.08 -50.57 -2.99
N LYS A 9 -47.89 -49.26 -2.75
CA LYS A 9 -46.81 -48.61 -1.98
C LYS A 9 -47.11 -48.57 -0.47
N GLY A 10 -46.08 -48.48 0.37
CA GLY A 10 -46.19 -48.03 1.78
C GLY A 10 -44.92 -48.34 2.59
N SER A 11 -44.06 -47.35 2.82
CA SER A 11 -43.95 -46.58 4.08
C SER A 11 -43.00 -47.23 5.11
N PHE A 12 -41.76 -46.75 5.16
CA PHE A 12 -40.70 -47.17 6.09
C PHE A 12 -40.06 -45.95 6.80
N TRP A 13 -40.88 -44.99 7.24
CA TRP A 13 -40.39 -43.84 8.00
C TRP A 13 -41.29 -43.59 9.21
N SER A 14 -40.98 -44.28 10.31
CA SER A 14 -41.57 -44.03 11.61
C SER A 14 -40.55 -44.27 12.72
N ARG A 15 -39.54 -43.40 12.84
CA ARG A 15 -38.79 -43.25 14.10
C ARG A 15 -38.49 -41.79 14.42
N PHE A 16 -39.35 -41.24 15.28
CA PHE A 16 -39.08 -40.32 16.38
C PHE A 16 -38.33 -39.00 16.10
N LEU A 17 -39.12 -37.99 15.75
CA LEU A 17 -38.85 -36.58 16.02
C LEU A 17 -39.16 -36.27 17.51
N PHE A 18 -38.12 -36.14 18.34
CA PHE A 18 -38.22 -35.49 19.65
C PHE A 18 -37.97 -33.98 19.49
N TRP A 19 -39.04 -33.24 19.19
CA TRP A 19 -39.02 -31.79 19.08
C TRP A 19 -39.34 -31.18 20.46
N LYS A 20 -38.30 -30.84 21.24
CA LYS A 20 -38.45 -29.88 22.34
C LYS A 20 -38.18 -28.48 21.80
N ARG A 21 -39.25 -27.71 21.63
CA ARG A 21 -39.21 -26.25 21.53
C ARG A 21 -38.47 -25.69 22.74
N LYS A 22 -37.40 -24.94 22.52
CA LYS A 22 -36.94 -23.90 23.43
C LYS A 22 -36.85 -22.60 22.65
N ASN A 23 -37.30 -21.54 23.32
CA ASN A 23 -37.73 -20.25 22.80
C ASN A 23 -36.76 -19.57 21.84
N SER A 24 -37.37 -18.86 20.88
CA SER A 24 -36.75 -17.83 20.08
C SER A 24 -36.20 -16.72 20.98
N GLU A 25 -34.88 -16.66 21.11
CA GLU A 25 -34.20 -15.37 21.23
C GLU A 25 -33.96 -14.86 19.81
N GLN A 26 -34.36 -13.62 19.60
CA GLN A 26 -34.15 -12.89 18.35
C GLN A 26 -32.66 -12.92 18.01
N ASP A 27 -32.34 -13.44 16.82
CA ASP A 27 -31.07 -13.21 16.14
C ASP A 27 -30.90 -11.70 15.92
N LEU A 28 -30.35 -11.00 16.92
CA LEU A 28 -29.55 -9.82 16.67
C LEU A 28 -28.38 -10.27 15.79
N PRO A 29 -28.01 -9.55 14.72
CA PRO A 29 -26.84 -9.91 13.94
C PRO A 29 -25.64 -9.84 14.87
N GLY A 30 -25.15 -11.03 15.28
CA GLY A 30 -24.03 -11.14 16.20
C GLY A 30 -22.88 -10.27 15.72
N GLU A 31 -22.33 -9.48 16.63
CA GLU A 31 -21.06 -8.78 16.40
C GLU A 31 -20.09 -9.77 15.76
N PRO A 32 -19.41 -9.42 14.66
CA PRO A 32 -18.50 -10.34 14.00
C PRO A 32 -17.51 -10.82 15.06
N THR A 33 -17.46 -12.13 15.29
CA THR A 33 -16.63 -12.71 16.34
C THR A 33 -15.19 -12.24 16.15
N VAL A 34 -14.78 -11.32 17.02
CA VAL A 34 -13.46 -10.69 16.99
C VAL A 34 -12.46 -11.77 17.39
N ARG A 35 -11.91 -12.43 16.38
CA ARG A 35 -10.99 -13.55 16.52
C ARG A 35 -9.72 -13.08 17.23
N GLU A 36 -9.17 -13.87 18.16
CA GLU A 36 -7.92 -13.52 18.86
C GLU A 36 -6.72 -13.38 17.91
N SER A 37 -5.79 -12.48 18.25
CA SER A 37 -4.57 -12.24 17.46
C SER A 37 -3.72 -13.50 17.35
N ARG A 38 -3.25 -13.80 16.13
CA ARG A 38 -2.32 -14.92 15.86
C ARG A 38 -0.85 -14.54 16.10
N GLY A 39 -0.59 -13.32 16.55
CA GLY A 39 0.75 -12.79 16.77
C GLY A 39 1.43 -12.24 15.52
N TYR A 40 2.49 -11.45 15.76
CA TYR A 40 3.17 -10.58 14.80
C TYR A 40 3.36 -11.19 13.40
N THR A 41 3.98 -12.37 13.31
CA THR A 41 4.36 -12.97 12.02
C THR A 41 3.14 -13.33 11.17
N TRP A 42 2.08 -13.83 11.80
CA TRP A 42 0.85 -14.22 11.10
C TRP A 42 0.06 -12.99 10.67
N GLU A 43 -0.09 -12.00 11.56
CA GLU A 43 -0.82 -10.78 11.23
C GLU A 43 -0.17 -10.03 10.06
N LEU A 44 1.17 -9.91 10.08
CA LEU A 44 1.92 -9.26 9.01
C LEU A 44 1.79 -10.00 7.67
N LYS A 45 1.82 -11.33 7.69
CA LYS A 45 1.64 -12.15 6.48
C LYS A 45 0.24 -11.97 5.90
N ASP A 46 -0.80 -12.11 6.71
CA ASP A 46 -2.19 -11.95 6.27
C ASP A 46 -2.44 -10.55 5.70
N LEU A 47 -1.85 -9.51 6.29
CA LEU A 47 -1.93 -8.13 5.77
C LEU A 47 -1.22 -7.98 4.42
N ARG A 48 -0.01 -8.52 4.26
CA ARG A 48 0.71 -8.47 2.98
C ARG A 48 -0.10 -9.14 1.88
N GLU A 49 -0.72 -10.28 2.16
CA GLU A 49 -1.62 -10.97 1.21
C GLU A 49 -2.93 -10.18 0.95
N LYS A 50 -3.46 -9.45 1.93
CA LYS A 50 -4.63 -8.57 1.77
C LYS A 50 -4.30 -7.34 0.93
N VAL A 51 -3.18 -6.66 1.20
CA VAL A 51 -2.71 -5.50 0.42
C VAL A 51 -2.61 -5.84 -1.05
N ASP A 52 -2.07 -7.01 -1.35
CA ASP A 52 -1.97 -7.55 -2.70
C ASP A 52 -3.32 -7.76 -3.41
N ARG A 53 -4.43 -7.85 -2.66
CA ARG A 53 -5.80 -7.91 -3.20
C ARG A 53 -6.43 -6.53 -3.33
N PHE A 54 -6.13 -5.60 -2.43
CA PHE A 54 -6.70 -4.24 -2.44
C PHE A 54 -5.95 -3.29 -3.39
N PHE A 55 -4.63 -3.38 -3.48
CA PHE A 55 -3.79 -2.52 -4.32
C PHE A 55 -3.50 -3.19 -5.67
N LEU A 56 -4.53 -3.26 -6.51
CA LEU A 56 -4.48 -3.89 -7.85
C LEU A 56 -3.34 -3.34 -8.74
N THR A 57 -2.98 -2.07 -8.55
CA THR A 57 -1.93 -1.35 -9.28
C THR A 57 -0.50 -1.79 -8.91
N ARG A 58 -0.30 -2.45 -7.76
CA ARG A 58 1.02 -2.84 -7.25
C ARG A 58 1.59 -4.09 -7.92
N LYS A 59 0.73 -5.04 -8.31
CA LYS A 59 1.15 -6.34 -8.86
C LYS A 59 1.63 -6.31 -10.30
N LYS A 60 1.08 -5.40 -11.10
CA LYS A 60 1.44 -5.28 -12.52
C LYS A 60 2.42 -4.12 -12.70
N GLN A 61 3.51 -4.35 -13.39
CA GLN A 61 4.45 -3.29 -13.78
C GLN A 61 3.87 -2.44 -14.91
N SER A 62 3.21 -3.08 -15.87
CA SER A 62 2.51 -2.44 -17.00
C SER A 62 1.34 -3.31 -17.50
N GLY A 63 0.52 -2.76 -18.40
CA GLY A 63 -0.61 -3.43 -19.03
C GLY A 63 -1.95 -3.22 -18.30
N THR A 64 -3.00 -3.92 -18.74
CA THR A 64 -4.35 -3.78 -18.18
C THR A 64 -4.40 -4.24 -16.72
N ILE A 65 -4.71 -3.33 -15.79
CA ILE A 65 -4.90 -3.63 -14.36
C ILE A 65 -6.31 -4.13 -14.11
N PHE A 66 -7.30 -3.43 -14.68
CA PHE A 66 -8.71 -3.69 -14.45
C PHE A 66 -9.45 -3.52 -15.78
N GLU A 67 -10.40 -4.42 -16.04
CA GLU A 67 -11.25 -4.34 -17.23
C GLU A 67 -12.64 -4.86 -16.86
N SER A 68 -13.65 -4.05 -17.16
CA SER A 68 -15.06 -4.34 -17.07
C SER A 68 -15.75 -3.89 -18.35
N THR A 69 -17.05 -4.16 -18.48
CA THR A 69 -17.83 -3.74 -19.65
C THR A 69 -17.93 -2.23 -19.83
N THR A 70 -17.66 -1.44 -18.79
CA THR A 70 -17.79 0.02 -18.80
C THR A 70 -16.48 0.75 -18.50
N LEU A 71 -15.46 0.06 -18.00
CA LEU A 71 -14.27 0.68 -17.44
C LEU A 71 -13.04 -0.18 -17.69
N LYS A 72 -11.96 0.45 -18.14
CA LYS A 72 -10.66 -0.17 -18.33
C LYS A 72 -9.58 0.72 -17.73
N LEU A 73 -8.81 0.17 -16.80
CA LEU A 73 -7.63 0.82 -16.24
C LEU A 73 -6.39 0.11 -16.77
N THR A 74 -5.57 0.82 -17.53
CA THR A 74 -4.29 0.34 -18.04
C THR A 74 -3.15 1.07 -17.34
N LYS A 75 -2.16 0.32 -16.88
CA LYS A 75 -0.90 0.85 -16.39
C LYS A 75 0.05 0.98 -17.56
N ASN A 76 0.37 2.21 -17.95
CA ASN A 76 1.40 2.43 -18.95
C ASN A 76 2.78 2.34 -18.29
N ASN A 77 2.88 2.85 -17.06
CA ASN A 77 4.08 2.80 -16.25
C ASN A 77 3.75 2.86 -14.75
N ARG A 78 4.76 2.80 -13.87
CA ARG A 78 4.64 2.83 -12.41
C ARG A 78 3.76 3.97 -11.89
N HIS A 79 3.95 5.18 -12.43
CA HIS A 79 3.21 6.38 -12.04
C HIS A 79 2.18 6.85 -13.06
N LEU A 80 2.04 6.17 -14.20
CA LEU A 80 1.17 6.60 -15.30
C LEU A 80 0.11 5.56 -15.61
N PHE A 81 -1.14 5.94 -15.37
CA PHE A 81 -2.32 5.11 -15.58
C PHE A 81 -3.24 5.76 -16.58
N ARG A 82 -3.87 4.95 -17.42
CA ARG A 82 -4.91 5.38 -18.34
C ARG A 82 -6.23 4.74 -17.94
N LEU A 83 -7.22 5.56 -17.64
CA LEU A 83 -8.59 5.14 -17.41
C LEU A 83 -9.42 5.44 -18.65
N GLU A 84 -9.87 4.38 -19.29
CA GLU A 84 -10.81 4.43 -20.40
C GLU A 84 -12.17 3.95 -19.90
N GLY A 85 -13.23 4.61 -20.32
CA GLY A 85 -14.56 4.19 -19.93
C GLY A 85 -15.65 4.77 -20.79
N LYS A 86 -16.85 4.23 -20.58
CA LYS A 86 -18.06 4.63 -21.28
C LYS A 86 -19.13 5.00 -20.28
N GLU A 87 -19.61 6.22 -20.38
CA GLU A 87 -20.75 6.69 -19.60
C GLU A 87 -22.04 6.00 -20.05
N LYS A 88 -23.06 6.01 -19.18
CA LYS A 88 -24.41 5.53 -19.53
C LYS A 88 -25.03 6.31 -20.70
N SER A 89 -24.60 7.56 -20.91
CA SER A 89 -24.96 8.43 -22.03
C SER A 89 -24.37 7.97 -23.37
N GLY A 90 -23.45 7.01 -23.37
CA GLY A 90 -22.70 6.56 -24.54
C GLY A 90 -21.41 7.33 -24.80
N ARG A 91 -21.13 8.41 -24.05
CA ARG A 91 -19.88 9.18 -24.15
C ARG A 91 -18.69 8.35 -23.66
N GLU A 92 -17.65 8.30 -24.47
CA GLU A 92 -16.40 7.63 -24.13
C GLU A 92 -15.40 8.65 -23.59
N TYR A 93 -14.59 8.26 -22.62
CA TYR A 93 -13.53 9.08 -22.03
C TYR A 93 -12.23 8.29 -21.92
N SER A 94 -11.11 9.01 -22.00
CA SER A 94 -9.76 8.50 -21.75
C SER A 94 -9.03 9.53 -20.90
N ILE A 95 -8.77 9.19 -19.64
CA ILE A 95 -8.17 10.07 -18.63
C ILE A 95 -6.81 9.48 -18.24
N LEU A 96 -5.77 10.33 -18.23
CA LEU A 96 -4.47 9.95 -17.69
C LEU A 96 -4.41 10.33 -16.21
N PHE A 97 -4.23 9.34 -15.34
CA PHE A 97 -3.88 9.56 -13.94
C PHE A 97 -2.38 9.44 -13.76
N VAL A 98 -1.82 10.43 -13.08
CA VAL A 98 -0.41 10.48 -12.75
C VAL A 98 -0.31 10.47 -11.23
N THR A 99 0.49 9.58 -10.66
CA THR A 99 0.63 9.43 -9.20
C THR A 99 1.98 9.87 -8.65
N GLY A 100 2.90 10.29 -9.52
CA GLY A 100 4.23 10.76 -9.14
C GLY A 100 5.02 11.23 -10.36
N ASN A 101 6.20 11.78 -10.11
CA ASN A 101 7.14 12.11 -11.17
C ASN A 101 7.72 10.83 -11.75
N TYR A 102 7.90 10.80 -13.06
CA TYR A 102 8.45 9.63 -13.75
C TYR A 102 9.19 10.02 -15.02
N LEU A 103 10.35 9.41 -15.25
CA LEU A 103 11.12 9.51 -16.48
C LEU A 103 11.36 8.13 -17.08
N ASN A 104 11.42 8.04 -18.41
CA ASN A 104 11.81 6.87 -19.17
C ASN A 104 12.71 7.26 -20.35
N GLU A 105 13.63 6.38 -20.73
CA GLU A 105 14.36 6.52 -21.98
C GLU A 105 13.70 5.71 -23.10
N LEU A 106 13.30 6.39 -24.17
CA LEU A 106 12.69 5.78 -25.35
C LEU A 106 13.38 6.34 -26.58
N ASN A 107 13.98 5.46 -27.38
CA ASN A 107 14.68 5.81 -28.62
C ASN A 107 15.76 6.90 -28.44
N GLY A 108 16.55 6.82 -27.37
CA GLY A 108 17.61 7.79 -27.06
C GLY A 108 17.10 9.17 -26.61
N LYS A 109 15.82 9.27 -26.22
CA LYS A 109 15.22 10.48 -25.65
C LYS A 109 14.63 10.17 -24.28
N VAL A 110 14.92 11.03 -23.32
CA VAL A 110 14.26 11.01 -22.00
C VAL A 110 12.88 11.64 -22.14
N ASN A 111 11.84 10.87 -21.84
CA ASN A 111 10.45 11.29 -21.85
C ASN A 111 9.85 11.05 -20.46
N GLY A 112 8.87 11.84 -20.05
CA GLY A 112 8.29 11.63 -18.72
C GLY A 112 7.21 12.62 -18.36
N VAL A 113 6.73 12.50 -17.12
CA VAL A 113 5.77 13.42 -16.52
C VAL A 113 6.37 13.93 -15.21
N VAL A 114 6.33 15.24 -15.03
CA VAL A 114 6.83 15.92 -13.84
C VAL A 114 5.78 16.90 -13.36
N PHE A 115 5.39 16.78 -12.09
CA PHE A 115 4.50 17.70 -11.42
C PHE A 115 5.26 18.97 -11.04
N LEU A 116 4.82 20.09 -11.58
CA LEU A 116 5.40 21.40 -11.34
C LEU A 116 4.28 22.41 -11.12
N GLY A 117 4.47 23.29 -10.14
CA GLY A 117 3.68 24.51 -10.05
C GLY A 117 4.01 25.44 -11.22
N GLU A 118 3.05 26.27 -11.62
CA GLU A 118 3.25 27.23 -12.71
C GLU A 118 4.42 28.19 -12.43
N ALA A 119 4.60 28.60 -11.17
CA ALA A 119 5.74 29.44 -10.76
C ALA A 119 7.09 28.73 -10.94
N ASP A 120 7.18 27.45 -10.60
CA ASP A 120 8.40 26.65 -10.76
C ASP A 120 8.71 26.43 -12.25
N LEU A 121 7.69 26.16 -13.06
CA LEU A 121 7.83 26.08 -14.51
C LEU A 121 8.38 27.38 -15.09
N ASN A 122 7.80 28.52 -14.73
CA ASN A 122 8.28 29.83 -15.19
C ASN A 122 9.71 30.13 -14.71
N ARG A 123 10.08 29.72 -13.50
CA ARG A 123 11.45 29.86 -12.99
C ARG A 123 12.45 29.03 -13.81
N ILE A 124 12.09 27.79 -14.14
CA ILE A 124 12.90 26.91 -15.00
C ILE A 124 13.06 27.55 -16.39
N LEU A 125 11.97 28.01 -16.99
CA LEU A 125 11.98 28.64 -18.32
C LEU A 125 12.78 29.94 -18.36
N SER A 126 12.82 30.67 -17.24
CA SER A 126 13.59 31.92 -17.11
C SER A 126 15.08 31.67 -16.77
N SER A 127 15.46 30.43 -16.47
CA SER A 127 16.84 30.09 -16.15
C SER A 127 17.64 29.78 -17.43
N ASP A 128 18.92 30.15 -17.45
CA ASP A 128 19.84 29.83 -18.57
C ASP A 128 20.22 28.34 -18.65
N GLN A 129 19.54 27.48 -17.88
CA GLN A 129 19.85 26.06 -17.81
C GLN A 129 19.40 25.33 -19.09
N LYS A 130 20.37 24.89 -19.89
CA LYS A 130 20.13 24.15 -21.14
C LYS A 130 20.21 22.63 -20.99
N SER A 131 20.63 22.15 -19.83
CA SER A 131 20.75 20.72 -19.53
C SER A 131 19.52 20.24 -18.77
N LEU A 132 19.15 18.98 -18.99
CA LEU A 132 18.13 18.29 -18.21
C LEU A 132 18.45 18.37 -16.70
N LYS A 133 19.72 18.26 -16.33
CA LYS A 133 20.22 18.45 -14.96
C LYS A 133 19.80 19.79 -14.36
N GLY A 134 20.08 20.89 -15.06
CA GLY A 134 19.76 22.24 -14.59
C GLY A 134 18.25 22.47 -14.44
N ILE A 135 17.47 21.91 -15.35
CA ILE A 135 16.00 21.94 -15.30
C ILE A 135 15.47 21.15 -14.09
N LEU A 136 15.92 19.91 -13.89
CA LEU A 136 15.40 19.03 -12.82
C LEU A 136 15.90 19.42 -11.42
N SER A 137 17.12 19.96 -11.30
CA SER A 137 17.62 20.51 -10.02
C SER A 137 16.86 21.76 -9.57
N GLY A 138 16.20 22.45 -10.49
CA GLY A 138 15.28 23.55 -10.19
C GLY A 138 13.96 23.10 -9.55
N ILE A 139 13.75 21.80 -9.33
CA ILE A 139 12.53 21.27 -8.72
C ILE A 139 12.78 21.08 -7.22
N GLN A 140 11.98 21.75 -6.38
CA GLN A 140 12.25 21.79 -4.93
C GLN A 140 11.86 20.50 -4.20
N THR A 141 10.82 19.80 -4.66
CA THR A 141 10.30 18.58 -4.01
C THR A 141 10.09 17.44 -5.02
N PRO A 142 11.14 16.97 -5.70
CA PRO A 142 10.97 15.87 -6.62
C PRO A 142 10.91 14.55 -5.84
N ASP A 143 9.72 13.94 -5.79
CA ASP A 143 9.57 12.53 -5.40
C ASP A 143 9.73 11.66 -6.64
N TRP A 144 10.98 11.28 -6.89
CA TRP A 144 11.36 10.37 -7.97
C TRP A 144 11.40 8.94 -7.43
N ASP A 145 10.93 7.97 -8.19
CA ASP A 145 11.03 6.56 -7.84
C ASP A 145 12.35 5.91 -8.29
N GLU A 146 12.70 4.75 -7.70
CA GLU A 146 13.96 4.01 -7.92
C GLU A 146 14.27 3.73 -9.42
N GLU A 147 13.23 3.53 -10.23
CA GLU A 147 13.37 3.32 -11.68
C GLU A 147 13.73 4.64 -12.39
N SER A 148 13.03 5.73 -12.08
CA SER A 148 13.42 7.07 -12.57
C SER A 148 14.83 7.44 -12.09
N TRP A 149 15.24 7.00 -10.89
CA TRP A 149 16.61 7.18 -10.42
C TRP A 149 17.63 6.41 -11.21
N SER A 150 17.32 5.21 -11.67
CA SER A 150 18.24 4.44 -12.49
C SER A 150 18.66 5.20 -13.75
N LEU A 151 17.75 6.00 -14.31
CA LEU A 151 18.04 6.89 -15.44
C LEU A 151 18.87 8.12 -15.05
N LEU A 152 18.82 8.51 -13.77
CA LEU A 152 19.60 9.61 -13.20
C LEU A 152 20.92 9.11 -12.56
N GLN A 153 21.22 7.81 -12.58
CA GLN A 153 22.34 7.20 -11.83
C GLN A 153 23.73 7.65 -12.31
N GLU A 154 23.83 8.25 -13.49
CA GLU A 154 25.05 8.91 -13.97
C GLU A 154 25.45 10.11 -13.09
N GLU A 155 24.53 10.65 -12.27
CA GLU A 155 24.75 11.88 -11.54
C GLU A 155 24.53 11.76 -10.01
N PRO A 156 25.63 11.66 -9.22
CA PRO A 156 25.55 11.44 -7.77
C PRO A 156 24.96 12.62 -6.97
N GLU A 157 24.92 13.83 -7.54
CA GLU A 157 24.37 15.01 -6.86
C GLU A 157 22.84 15.01 -6.79
N LEU A 158 22.18 14.38 -7.75
CA LEU A 158 20.72 14.23 -7.76
C LEU A 158 20.28 13.12 -6.79
N ARG A 159 21.12 12.12 -6.49
CA ARG A 159 20.81 10.93 -5.66
C ARG A 159 20.29 11.19 -4.24
N LYS A 160 20.34 12.42 -3.73
CA LYS A 160 20.18 12.67 -2.28
C LYS A 160 18.77 12.43 -1.73
N SER A 161 17.74 12.18 -2.54
CA SER A 161 16.36 12.13 -2.02
C SER A 161 15.63 10.79 -2.03
N SER A 162 16.13 9.69 -2.62
CA SER A 162 15.20 8.63 -3.02
C SER A 162 15.28 7.23 -2.46
N ASP A 163 16.37 6.86 -1.82
CA ASP A 163 16.40 5.68 -0.96
C ASP A 163 16.81 6.08 0.46
N SER A 164 16.16 7.14 0.94
CA SER A 164 16.57 7.96 2.08
C SER A 164 16.58 7.23 3.43
N TRP A 165 15.97 6.05 3.54
CA TRP A 165 15.91 5.30 4.79
C TRP A 165 16.97 4.20 4.92
N LYS A 166 17.48 3.65 3.82
CA LYS A 166 18.44 2.54 3.86
C LYS A 166 19.80 2.96 4.41
N GLU A 167 20.10 4.26 4.39
CA GLU A 167 21.28 4.81 5.06
C GLU A 167 21.36 4.42 6.54
N VAL A 168 20.20 4.24 7.20
CA VAL A 168 20.13 3.86 8.62
C VAL A 168 20.65 2.46 8.86
N LEU A 169 20.64 1.58 7.86
CA LEU A 169 21.18 0.22 8.00
C LEU A 169 22.68 0.25 8.31
N ALA A 170 23.39 1.30 7.91
CA ALA A 170 24.80 1.53 8.21
C ALA A 170 25.04 2.34 9.49
N TRP A 171 23.98 2.81 10.17
CA TRP A 171 24.12 3.59 11.39
C TRP A 171 24.43 2.70 12.60
N GLU A 172 25.07 3.30 13.59
CA GLU A 172 25.32 2.64 14.87
C GLU A 172 23.99 2.22 15.53
N PRO A 173 23.97 1.11 16.31
CA PRO A 173 22.74 0.59 16.90
C PRO A 173 21.93 1.63 17.67
N ILE A 174 22.59 2.55 18.38
CA ILE A 174 21.92 3.60 19.14
C ILE A 174 21.06 4.50 18.25
N TRP A 175 21.57 4.94 17.09
CA TRP A 175 20.84 5.80 16.17
C TRP A 175 19.71 5.05 15.45
N SER A 176 19.98 3.81 15.06
CA SER A 176 18.98 2.91 14.49
C SER A 176 17.81 2.66 15.45
N GLN A 177 18.09 2.47 16.74
CA GLN A 177 17.07 2.34 17.78
C GLN A 177 16.29 3.64 17.99
N GLN A 178 16.95 4.81 17.94
CA GLN A 178 16.27 6.10 18.05
C GLN A 178 15.26 6.32 16.92
N VAL A 179 15.52 5.82 15.71
CA VAL A 179 14.54 5.87 14.61
C VAL A 179 13.27 5.12 15.00
N ILE A 180 13.40 3.88 15.49
CA ILE A 180 12.25 3.06 15.89
C ILE A 180 11.50 3.68 17.08
N ILE A 181 12.20 4.19 18.09
CA ILE A 181 11.61 4.80 19.29
C ILE A 181 10.77 6.03 18.94
N HIS A 182 11.18 6.78 17.92
CA HIS A 182 10.51 8.00 17.52
C HIS A 182 9.36 7.79 16.53
N LEU A 183 9.13 6.56 16.07
CA LEU A 183 8.00 6.22 15.22
C LEU A 183 6.85 5.65 16.07
N ARG A 184 5.63 6.04 15.72
CA ARG A 184 4.43 5.52 16.40
C ARG A 184 4.19 4.05 16.01
N PRO A 185 3.63 3.20 16.91
CA PRO A 185 3.38 1.80 16.60
C PRO A 185 2.49 1.56 15.38
N ASN A 186 1.48 2.40 15.16
CA ASN A 186 0.60 2.33 13.99
C ASN A 186 1.34 2.67 12.69
N VAL A 187 2.25 3.64 12.72
CA VAL A 187 3.13 4.00 11.59
C VAL A 187 4.07 2.84 11.27
N LEU A 188 4.72 2.25 12.28
CA LEU A 188 5.58 1.08 12.13
C LEU A 188 4.82 -0.11 11.52
N ALA A 189 3.58 -0.35 11.94
CA ALA A 189 2.74 -1.41 11.39
C ALA A 189 2.49 -1.21 9.89
N VAL A 190 2.12 0.00 9.46
CA VAL A 190 1.94 0.33 8.04
C VAL A 190 3.26 0.19 7.27
N LEU A 191 4.37 0.74 7.77
CA LEU A 191 5.67 0.63 7.12
C LEU A 191 6.12 -0.83 6.94
N LEU A 192 5.94 -1.68 7.95
CA LEU A 192 6.27 -3.11 7.89
C LEU A 192 5.52 -3.88 6.82
N VAL A 193 4.26 -3.51 6.58
CA VAL A 193 3.42 -4.10 5.55
C VAL A 193 3.96 -3.78 4.15
N PHE A 194 4.42 -2.54 3.93
CA PHE A 194 4.78 -2.05 2.59
C PHE A 194 6.27 -2.11 2.25
N MET A 195 7.18 -1.93 3.22
CA MET A 195 8.64 -1.81 3.00
C MET A 195 9.38 -3.15 2.89
N GLY A 196 8.66 -4.27 2.98
CA GLY A 196 9.20 -5.60 2.70
C GLY A 196 10.11 -6.16 3.81
N LYS A 197 10.92 -7.16 3.42
CA LYS A 197 11.65 -8.00 4.38
C LYS A 197 12.85 -7.29 5.02
N GLU A 198 13.54 -6.45 4.27
CA GLU A 198 14.71 -5.70 4.77
C GLU A 198 14.32 -4.75 5.93
N PHE A 199 13.20 -4.03 5.79
CA PHE A 199 12.68 -3.18 6.86
C PHE A 199 12.16 -4.00 8.05
N GLU A 200 11.57 -5.17 7.79
CA GLU A 200 11.16 -6.08 8.87
C GLU A 200 12.35 -6.56 9.71
N ASP A 201 13.46 -6.90 9.06
CA ASP A 201 14.67 -7.35 9.74
C ASP A 201 15.34 -6.20 10.49
N PHE A 202 15.36 -5.00 9.91
CA PHE A 202 15.77 -3.76 10.58
C PHE A 202 14.94 -3.50 11.85
N PHE A 203 13.61 -3.59 11.76
CA PHE A 203 12.71 -3.42 12.89
C PHE A 203 12.96 -4.46 13.98
N ARG A 204 13.01 -5.76 13.64
CA ARG A 204 13.22 -6.84 14.62
C ARG A 204 14.56 -6.71 15.35
N LYS A 205 15.62 -6.29 14.65
CA LYS A 205 16.96 -6.13 15.23
C LYS A 205 17.07 -4.93 16.18
N ASN A 206 16.33 -3.85 15.92
CA ASN A 206 16.47 -2.58 16.63
C ASN A 206 15.28 -2.21 17.53
N SER A 207 14.31 -3.11 17.72
CA SER A 207 13.13 -2.86 18.56
C SER A 207 13.17 -3.66 19.86
N ALA A 208 12.66 -3.05 20.94
CA ALA A 208 12.42 -3.75 22.20
C ALA A 208 11.17 -4.64 22.09
N VAL A 209 11.11 -5.72 22.89
CA VAL A 209 9.99 -6.68 22.93
C VAL A 209 8.64 -5.98 23.09
N ARG A 210 8.56 -5.01 24.01
CA ARG A 210 7.33 -4.23 24.24
C ARG A 210 6.85 -3.48 22.99
N VAL A 211 7.77 -2.95 22.18
CA VAL A 211 7.41 -2.25 20.93
C VAL A 211 6.89 -3.25 19.90
N GLN A 212 7.52 -4.42 19.80
CA GLN A 212 7.06 -5.50 18.93
C GLN A 212 5.64 -5.97 19.30
N GLU A 213 5.34 -6.08 20.60
CA GLU A 213 3.99 -6.41 21.09
C GLU A 213 2.96 -5.34 20.72
N MET A 214 3.30 -4.05 20.88
CA MET A 214 2.42 -2.95 20.47
C MET A 214 2.14 -2.99 18.98
N VAL A 215 3.19 -3.12 18.15
CA VAL A 215 3.06 -3.23 16.70
C VAL A 215 2.25 -4.47 16.30
N SER A 216 2.40 -5.59 17.00
CA SER A 216 1.59 -6.79 16.77
C SER A 216 0.10 -6.54 16.99
N LYS A 217 -0.28 -5.72 17.97
CA LYS A 217 -1.68 -5.33 18.20
C LYS A 217 -2.20 -4.42 17.09
N GLU A 218 -1.38 -3.47 16.62
CA GLU A 218 -1.73 -2.61 15.49
C GLU A 218 -1.95 -3.41 14.20
N LEU A 219 -1.06 -4.37 13.89
CA LEU A 219 -1.22 -5.27 12.75
C LEU A 219 -2.51 -6.09 12.85
N TYR A 220 -2.84 -6.55 14.05
CA TYR A 220 -4.11 -7.24 14.29
C TYR A 220 -5.32 -6.32 14.03
N PHE A 221 -5.30 -5.09 14.53
CA PHE A 221 -6.38 -4.13 14.28
C PHE A 221 -6.56 -3.86 12.80
N LEU A 222 -5.48 -3.59 12.07
CA LEU A 222 -5.48 -3.44 10.61
C LEU A 222 -6.12 -4.65 9.89
N ASN A 223 -5.90 -5.86 10.41
CA ASN A 223 -6.47 -7.07 9.84
C ASN A 223 -7.99 -7.20 10.07
N VAL A 224 -8.48 -6.76 11.23
CA VAL A 224 -9.88 -6.92 11.66
C VAL A 224 -10.77 -5.79 11.19
N SER A 225 -10.31 -4.54 11.22
CA SER A 225 -11.15 -3.38 10.89
C SER A 225 -11.57 -3.33 9.41
N GLY A 226 -10.94 -4.14 8.56
CA GLY A 226 -11.07 -4.02 7.11
C GLY A 226 -10.49 -2.69 6.65
N ASN A 227 -10.18 -2.57 5.36
CA ASN A 227 -9.60 -1.34 4.80
C ASN A 227 -10.70 -0.25 4.63
N ARG A 228 -11.41 0.06 5.71
CA ARG A 228 -12.49 1.04 5.77
C ARG A 228 -11.86 2.38 6.16
N ASP A 229 -11.89 3.34 5.25
CA ASP A 229 -11.63 4.73 5.59
C ASP A 229 -12.73 5.20 6.54
N PHE A 230 -12.46 5.14 7.85
CA PHE A 230 -13.28 5.81 8.84
C PHE A 230 -12.65 7.19 9.07
N PRO A 231 -13.29 8.29 8.63
CA PRO A 231 -12.72 9.64 8.70
C PRO A 231 -12.47 10.17 10.13
N HIS A 232 -12.72 9.35 11.17
CA HIS A 232 -12.57 9.70 12.58
C HIS A 232 -11.83 8.63 13.41
N SER A 233 -11.24 7.58 12.81
CA SER A 233 -10.45 6.62 13.58
C SER A 233 -8.99 7.05 13.67
N GLU A 234 -8.41 7.01 14.88
CA GLU A 234 -6.97 7.26 15.10
C GLU A 234 -6.05 6.17 14.51
N ASN A 235 -6.63 5.06 14.05
CA ASN A 235 -5.90 3.94 13.45
C ASN A 235 -5.61 4.24 11.99
N LEU A 236 -4.33 4.22 11.62
CA LEU A 236 -3.92 4.43 10.24
C LEU A 236 -4.51 3.33 9.34
N SER A 237 -5.05 3.68 8.19
CA SER A 237 -5.49 2.72 7.17
C SER A 237 -4.32 2.30 6.27
N LEU A 238 -4.46 1.20 5.51
CA LEU A 238 -3.42 0.82 4.55
C LEU A 238 -3.22 1.85 3.44
N TYR A 239 -4.20 2.75 3.22
CA TYR A 239 -4.10 3.85 2.25
C TYR A 239 -3.19 4.99 2.72
N GLU A 240 -2.85 5.05 4.00
CA GLU A 240 -2.03 6.11 4.57
C GLU A 240 -0.52 5.81 4.55
N PHE A 241 -0.10 4.88 3.69
CA PHE A 241 1.32 4.55 3.50
C PHE A 241 2.18 5.77 3.19
N ASP A 242 1.73 6.68 2.32
CA ASP A 242 2.48 7.89 1.98
C ASP A 242 2.60 8.87 3.16
N SER A 243 1.64 8.84 4.09
CA SER A 243 1.72 9.59 5.34
C SER A 243 2.78 8.96 6.27
N ALA A 244 2.74 7.63 6.42
CA ALA A 244 3.71 6.89 7.21
C ALA A 244 5.16 7.06 6.67
N LYS A 245 5.34 7.06 5.34
CA LYS A 245 6.64 7.28 4.69
C LYS A 245 7.19 8.69 5.00
N ARG A 246 6.34 9.72 4.93
CA ARG A 246 6.73 11.11 5.28
C ARG A 246 7.12 11.24 6.75
N GLU A 247 6.44 10.54 7.66
CA GLU A 247 6.81 10.51 9.08
C GLU A 247 8.19 9.86 9.29
N LEU A 248 8.45 8.74 8.62
CA LEU A 248 9.77 8.11 8.61
C LEU A 248 10.85 9.11 8.15
N GLU A 249 10.68 9.74 6.99
CA GLU A 249 11.63 10.72 6.46
C GLU A 249 11.88 11.91 7.40
N SER A 250 10.82 12.42 8.04
CA SER A 250 10.93 13.47 9.05
C SER A 250 11.77 13.04 10.25
N VAL A 251 11.53 11.82 10.77
CA VAL A 251 12.31 11.26 11.88
C VAL A 251 13.78 11.06 11.48
N LEU A 252 14.03 10.54 10.27
CA LEU A 252 15.37 10.36 9.73
C LEU A 252 16.14 11.67 9.65
N ASN A 253 15.55 12.69 9.04
CA ASN A 253 16.16 14.01 8.91
C ASN A 253 16.48 14.63 10.28
N ARG A 254 15.58 14.48 11.25
CA ARG A 254 15.79 14.96 12.62
C ARG A 254 16.95 14.25 13.31
N ILE A 255 17.07 12.93 13.15
CA ILE A 255 18.16 12.16 13.76
C ILE A 255 19.49 12.43 13.06
N ARG A 256 19.50 12.50 11.72
CA ARG A 256 20.67 12.88 10.92
C ARG A 256 21.26 14.20 11.40
N SER A 257 20.39 15.21 11.55
CA SER A 257 20.78 16.54 12.06
C SER A 257 21.35 16.54 13.49
N LYS A 258 20.97 15.55 14.32
CA LYS A 258 21.55 15.38 15.67
C LYS A 258 22.90 14.69 15.60
N ARG A 259 23.06 13.70 14.74
CA ARG A 259 24.31 12.95 14.56
C ARG A 259 25.42 13.82 13.99
N GLU A 260 25.12 14.73 13.07
CA GLU A 260 26.10 15.65 12.47
C GLU A 260 26.59 16.75 13.43
N LYS A 261 25.91 16.95 14.57
CA LYS A 261 26.27 17.94 15.59
C LYS A 261 27.13 17.39 16.72
N ILE A 262 27.41 16.09 16.71
CA ILE A 262 28.24 15.36 17.70
C ILE A 262 29.57 15.03 17.04
#